data_AF-A0A1H8SS48-F1
#
_entry.id   AF-A0A1H8SS48-F1
#
_cell.length_a   1.000
_cell.length_b   1.000
_cell.length_c   1.000
_cell.angle_alpha   90.00
_cell.angle_beta   90.00
_cell.angle_gamma   90.00
#
_symmetry.space_group_name_H-M   'P 1'
#
loop_
_entity.id
_entity.type
_entity.pdbx_description
1 polymer ?
#
loop_
_entity_poly.entity_id
_entity_poly.type
_entity_poly.pdbx_seq_one_letter_code
_entity_poly.pdbx_strand_id
1 'polypeptide(L)'
;MSTVSDVTGTTSSTTALTSGKSNILGKDDFLKLLITQLQNQDPLNPTSDQDFIAQMAQFSSLEQMQNMNSSLLTSQASTLIGKTVSWTGDDSQVHGGTVQGVSMVNGQPKLIVDEPFLATSSDGKTVQLLSDPTGKTIQWKDSAGTTYSGYVAKVEIVNGVPQITVDTTAMDSNGNTKTVEGILDLSKVKNLVVKTQVDMSKVSTIE
;
A
#
# COMPACT_ATOMS: atom_id res chain seq x y z
N MET A 1 0.15 -49.61 -38.66
CA MET A 1 0.90 -49.64 -37.39
C MET A 1 -0.09 -49.31 -36.29
N SER A 2 -0.32 -50.25 -35.37
CA SER A 2 -1.24 -50.16 -34.24
C SER A 2 -0.43 -49.79 -33.00
N THR A 3 -0.92 -48.84 -32.21
CA THR A 3 -0.96 -48.94 -30.73
C THR A 3 -2.07 -48.01 -30.22
N VAL A 4 -3.07 -48.64 -29.61
CA VAL A 4 -4.03 -48.04 -28.67
C VAL A 4 -3.34 -47.91 -27.29
N SER A 5 -3.95 -47.14 -26.38
CA SER A 5 -3.77 -47.03 -24.90
C SER A 5 -3.36 -45.61 -24.49
N ASP A 6 -3.97 -44.94 -23.51
CA ASP A 6 -4.84 -45.41 -22.44
C ASP A 6 -5.68 -44.24 -21.89
N VAL A 7 -6.83 -44.57 -21.32
CA VAL A 7 -7.66 -43.69 -20.49
C VAL A 7 -7.16 -43.79 -19.05
N THR A 8 -6.72 -42.68 -18.45
CA THR A 8 -6.61 -42.59 -16.99
C THR A 8 -6.91 -41.17 -16.54
N GLY A 9 -8.01 -41.01 -15.82
CA GLY A 9 -8.22 -39.84 -14.99
C GLY A 9 -7.10 -39.71 -13.96
N THR A 10 -6.67 -38.49 -13.68
CA THR A 10 -5.91 -38.14 -12.48
C THR A 10 -6.19 -36.70 -12.13
N THR A 11 -7.02 -36.55 -11.10
CA THR A 11 -6.99 -35.54 -10.06
C THR A 11 -5.64 -34.81 -10.00
N SER A 12 -5.61 -33.53 -10.38
CA SER A 12 -4.53 -32.63 -9.98
C SER A 12 -5.08 -31.64 -8.97
N SER A 13 -5.15 -32.15 -7.73
CA SER A 13 -4.93 -31.35 -6.54
C SER A 13 -3.55 -30.71 -6.63
N THR A 14 -3.50 -29.39 -6.82
CA THR A 14 -2.33 -28.58 -6.45
C THR A 14 -2.84 -27.39 -5.66
N THR A 15 -3.00 -27.63 -4.36
CA THR A 15 -2.12 -27.04 -3.34
C THR A 15 -2.65 -25.68 -2.96
N ALA A 16 -3.51 -25.71 -1.93
CA ALA A 16 -3.65 -24.59 -1.03
C ALA A 16 -2.25 -24.07 -0.71
N LEU A 17 -1.97 -22.86 -1.15
CA LEU A 17 -0.87 -22.08 -0.61
C LEU A 17 -1.23 -21.87 0.86
N THR A 18 -0.82 -22.82 1.69
CA THR A 18 -0.58 -22.60 3.09
C THR A 18 0.35 -21.41 3.13
N SER A 19 -0.22 -20.23 3.39
CA SER A 19 0.54 -19.05 3.80
C SER A 19 1.56 -19.55 4.79
N GLY A 20 2.82 -19.52 4.37
CA GLY A 20 3.94 -19.96 5.16
C GLY A 20 3.90 -19.20 6.47
N LYS A 21 3.44 -19.87 7.52
CA LYS A 21 3.89 -19.61 8.89
C LYS A 21 5.37 -19.96 8.93
N SER A 22 6.18 -19.14 8.29
CA SER A 22 7.63 -19.25 8.31
C SER A 22 8.18 -17.95 8.87
N ASN A 23 7.75 -17.60 10.07
CA ASN A 23 8.54 -16.72 10.94
C ASN A 23 8.19 -16.81 12.44
N ILE A 24 7.50 -17.86 12.88
CA ILE A 24 7.28 -18.12 14.32
C ILE A 24 8.30 -19.13 14.89
N LEU A 25 9.13 -19.70 14.03
CA LEU A 25 10.03 -20.82 14.36
C LEU A 25 11.44 -20.36 14.77
N GLY A 26 11.53 -19.42 15.70
CA GLY A 26 12.80 -18.96 16.29
C GLY A 26 12.78 -18.94 17.82
N LYS A 27 11.68 -18.46 18.41
CA LYS A 27 11.54 -18.30 19.86
C LYS A 27 11.35 -19.63 20.60
N ASP A 28 10.52 -20.53 20.08
CA ASP A 28 10.18 -21.80 20.75
C ASP A 28 11.30 -22.83 20.64
N ASP A 29 11.99 -22.86 19.50
CA ASP A 29 13.17 -23.70 19.29
C ASP A 29 14.38 -23.16 20.07
N PHE A 30 14.49 -21.85 20.24
CA PHE A 30 15.47 -21.22 21.14
C PHE A 30 15.17 -21.49 22.61
N LEU A 31 13.91 -21.37 23.07
CA LEU A 31 13.52 -21.71 24.45
C LEU A 31 13.73 -23.20 24.76
N LYS A 32 13.53 -24.09 23.78
CA LYS A 32 13.91 -25.50 23.90
C LYS A 32 15.41 -25.69 24.02
N LEU A 33 16.20 -25.01 23.20
CA LEU A 33 17.65 -25.05 23.27
C LEU A 33 18.14 -24.51 24.62
N LEU A 34 17.51 -23.45 25.13
CA LEU A 34 17.75 -22.84 26.43
C LEU A 34 17.51 -23.82 27.58
N ILE A 35 16.37 -24.49 27.61
CA ILE A 35 16.04 -25.51 28.62
C ILE A 35 17.02 -26.69 28.52
N THR A 36 17.39 -27.08 27.30
CA THR A 36 18.32 -28.19 27.05
C THR A 36 19.75 -27.88 27.51
N GLN A 37 20.22 -26.64 27.36
CA GLN A 37 21.52 -26.19 27.86
C GLN A 37 21.49 -26.03 29.38
N LEU A 38 20.41 -25.49 29.96
CA LEU A 38 20.25 -25.34 31.42
C LEU A 38 20.19 -26.69 32.15
N GLN A 39 19.73 -27.75 31.49
CA GLN A 39 19.77 -29.13 31.98
C GLN A 39 21.16 -29.80 31.89
N ASN A 40 22.09 -29.26 31.09
CA ASN A 40 23.40 -29.88 30.79
C ASN A 40 24.63 -29.01 31.17
N GLN A 41 24.44 -27.86 31.84
CA GLN A 41 25.56 -26.98 32.21
C GLN A 41 26.24 -27.42 33.51
N ASP A 42 27.58 -27.47 33.48
CA ASP A 42 28.44 -27.58 34.66
C ASP A 42 28.36 -26.25 35.44
N PRO A 43 28.06 -26.27 36.76
CA PRO A 43 27.77 -25.08 37.58
C PRO A 43 28.88 -24.01 37.68
N LEU A 44 30.06 -24.23 37.10
CA LEU A 44 31.25 -23.39 37.31
C LEU A 44 31.38 -22.16 36.39
N ASN A 45 30.58 -21.97 35.33
CA ASN A 45 30.59 -20.72 34.52
C ASN A 45 29.25 -20.39 33.79
N PRO A 46 28.18 -19.97 34.49
CA PRO A 46 26.88 -19.68 33.89
C PRO A 46 26.71 -18.25 33.30
N THR A 47 27.68 -17.35 33.42
CA THR A 47 27.46 -15.90 33.21
C THR A 47 27.44 -15.45 31.74
N SER A 48 28.32 -15.97 30.88
CA SER A 48 28.43 -15.52 29.48
C SER A 48 27.18 -15.87 28.65
N ASP A 49 26.59 -17.03 28.90
CA ASP A 49 25.41 -17.48 28.15
C ASP A 49 24.17 -16.71 28.61
N GLN A 50 24.04 -16.42 29.91
CA GLN A 50 22.91 -15.64 30.46
C GLN A 50 22.84 -14.21 29.92
N ASP A 51 23.97 -13.53 29.77
CA ASP A 51 24.00 -12.16 29.24
C ASP A 51 23.57 -12.10 27.76
N PHE A 52 24.00 -13.07 26.94
CA PHE A 52 23.57 -13.17 25.54
C PHE A 52 22.08 -13.52 25.42
N ILE A 53 21.60 -14.45 26.25
CA ILE A 53 20.18 -14.82 26.34
C ILE A 53 19.33 -13.62 26.73
N ALA A 54 19.76 -12.84 27.73
CA ALA A 54 19.06 -11.66 28.19
C ALA A 54 18.93 -10.61 27.07
N GLN A 55 20.01 -10.39 26.30
CA GLN A 55 19.99 -9.50 25.14
C GLN A 55 19.05 -10.01 24.03
N MET A 56 19.07 -11.30 23.72
CA MET A 56 18.18 -11.89 22.71
C MET A 56 16.70 -11.83 23.13
N ALA A 57 16.41 -12.11 24.40
CA ALA A 57 15.07 -11.97 24.97
C ALA A 57 14.59 -10.51 24.92
N GLN A 58 15.48 -9.54 25.15
CA GLN A 58 15.18 -8.12 25.02
C GLN A 58 14.84 -7.76 23.56
N PHE A 59 15.63 -8.21 22.59
CA PHE A 59 15.33 -8.00 21.17
C PHE A 59 14.00 -8.65 20.75
N SER A 60 13.76 -9.89 21.16
CA SER A 60 12.51 -10.62 20.86
C SER A 60 11.28 -9.90 21.45
N SER A 61 11.43 -9.32 22.64
CA SER A 61 10.35 -8.54 23.29
C SER A 61 10.07 -7.24 22.56
N LEU A 62 11.12 -6.55 22.09
CA LEU A 62 10.98 -5.33 21.26
C LEU A 62 10.33 -5.65 19.91
N GLU A 63 10.73 -6.75 19.26
CA GLU A 63 10.11 -7.20 18.01
C GLU A 63 8.63 -7.54 18.22
N GLN A 64 8.30 -8.26 19.29
CA GLN A 64 6.91 -8.57 19.62
C GLN A 64 6.09 -7.30 19.89
N MET A 65 6.66 -6.31 20.56
CA MET A 65 6.02 -5.02 20.78
C MET A 65 5.82 -4.26 19.46
N GLN A 66 6.79 -4.28 18.56
CA GLN A 66 6.68 -3.68 17.23
C GLN A 66 5.59 -4.36 16.39
N ASN A 67 5.49 -5.69 16.45
CA ASN A 67 4.45 -6.47 15.76
C ASN A 67 3.05 -6.17 16.33
N MET A 68 2.94 -6.03 17.65
CA MET A 68 1.69 -5.64 18.31
C MET A 68 1.28 -4.22 17.91
N ASN A 69 2.22 -3.27 17.94
CA ASN A 69 1.96 -1.90 17.52
C ASN A 69 1.51 -1.83 16.05
N SER A 70 2.18 -2.56 15.16
CA SER A 70 1.82 -2.65 13.75
C SER A 70 0.42 -3.24 13.54
N SER A 71 0.05 -4.24 14.34
CA SER A 71 -1.30 -4.84 14.31
C SER A 71 -2.38 -3.85 14.79
N LEU A 72 -2.11 -3.11 15.86
CA LEU A 72 -3.01 -2.07 16.38
C LEU A 72 -3.19 -0.92 15.38
N LEU A 73 -2.11 -0.46 14.77
CA LEU A 73 -2.15 0.57 13.73
C LEU A 73 -2.90 0.07 12.49
N THR A 74 -2.75 -1.19 12.10
CA THR A 74 -3.50 -1.78 10.97
C THR A 74 -5.00 -1.84 11.26
N SER A 75 -5.38 -2.18 12.50
CA SER A 75 -6.78 -2.15 12.91
C SER A 75 -7.37 -0.74 12.83
N GLN A 76 -6.63 0.28 13.29
CA GLN A 76 -7.04 1.69 13.19
C GLN A 76 -7.10 2.15 11.72
N ALA A 77 -6.11 1.78 10.91
CA ALA A 77 -6.07 2.06 9.49
C ALA A 77 -7.34 1.56 8.77
N SER A 78 -7.80 0.37 9.16
CA SER A 78 -8.96 -0.28 8.56
C SER A 78 -10.27 0.46 8.85
N THR A 79 -10.38 1.16 10.00
CA THR A 79 -11.57 1.97 10.31
C THR A 79 -11.60 3.31 9.57
N LEU A 80 -10.45 3.73 9.03
CA LEU A 80 -10.34 4.95 8.22
C LEU A 80 -10.72 4.73 6.77
N ILE A 81 -10.81 3.48 6.28
CA ILE A 81 -11.20 3.19 4.90
C ILE A 81 -12.58 3.80 4.61
N GLY A 82 -12.66 4.57 3.52
CA GLY A 82 -13.84 5.32 3.10
C GLY A 82 -14.03 6.67 3.79
N LYS A 83 -13.23 7.01 4.80
CA LYS A 83 -13.24 8.33 5.45
C LYS A 83 -12.31 9.31 4.73
N THR A 84 -12.60 10.59 4.89
CA THR A 84 -11.68 11.67 4.47
C THR A 84 -10.70 11.93 5.60
N VAL A 85 -9.42 11.98 5.25
CA VAL A 85 -8.33 12.26 6.18
C VAL A 85 -7.48 13.40 5.64
N SER A 86 -6.81 14.12 6.53
CA SER A 86 -5.73 15.05 6.18
C SER A 86 -4.39 14.57 6.69
N TRP A 87 -3.31 15.00 6.04
CA TRP A 87 -1.96 14.77 6.50
C TRP A 87 -1.05 15.91 6.09
N THR A 88 0.05 16.07 6.82
CA THR A 88 1.11 17.00 6.42
C THR A 88 2.08 16.29 5.48
N GLY A 89 2.19 16.80 4.25
CA GLY A 89 3.11 16.30 3.23
C GLY A 89 4.56 16.66 3.53
N ASP A 90 5.49 16.10 2.76
CA ASP A 90 6.92 16.45 2.89
C ASP A 90 7.22 17.88 2.41
N ASP A 91 6.30 18.48 1.66
CA ASP A 91 6.27 19.90 1.29
C ASP A 91 5.75 20.82 2.41
N SER A 92 5.48 20.26 3.61
CA SER A 92 4.88 20.94 4.76
C SER A 92 3.48 21.51 4.51
N GLN A 93 2.81 21.10 3.44
CA GLN A 93 1.42 21.47 3.17
C GLN A 93 0.46 20.46 3.78
N VAL A 94 -0.76 20.91 4.07
CA VAL A 94 -1.85 20.03 4.50
C VAL A 94 -2.54 19.52 3.25
N HIS A 95 -2.47 18.20 3.06
CA HIS A 95 -3.21 17.49 2.03
C HIS A 95 -4.45 16.87 2.64
N GLY A 96 -5.43 16.55 1.79
CA GLY A 96 -6.64 15.86 2.19
C GLY A 96 -7.06 14.87 1.11
N GLY A 97 -7.72 13.78 1.50
CA GLY A 97 -8.19 12.79 0.54
C GLY A 97 -8.97 11.66 1.19
N THR A 98 -9.58 10.82 0.36
CA THR A 98 -10.38 9.69 0.81
C THR A 98 -9.54 8.42 0.89
N VAL A 99 -9.57 7.73 2.02
CA VAL A 99 -8.82 6.50 2.22
C VAL A 99 -9.47 5.35 1.43
N GLN A 100 -8.71 4.75 0.53
CA GLN A 100 -9.16 3.63 -0.31
C GLN A 100 -8.73 2.27 0.24
N GLY A 101 -7.71 2.23 1.09
CA GLY A 101 -7.22 0.99 1.66
C GLY A 101 -5.99 1.17 2.54
N VAL A 102 -5.43 0.04 2.95
CA VAL A 102 -4.24 -0.05 3.80
C VAL A 102 -3.22 -0.97 3.15
N SER A 103 -1.96 -0.57 3.15
CA SER A 103 -0.84 -1.36 2.65
C SER A 103 0.27 -1.44 3.70
N MET A 104 0.91 -2.58 3.81
CA MET A 104 2.09 -2.74 4.67
C MET A 104 3.35 -2.38 3.89
N VAL A 105 4.12 -1.42 4.39
CA VAL A 105 5.42 -1.02 3.81
C VAL A 105 6.45 -1.07 4.93
N ASN A 106 7.51 -1.88 4.76
CA ASN A 106 8.55 -2.09 5.78
C ASN A 106 8.00 -2.45 7.17
N GLY A 107 6.93 -3.26 7.21
CA GLY A 107 6.28 -3.68 8.46
C GLY A 107 5.39 -2.63 9.12
N GLN A 108 5.25 -1.43 8.54
CA GLN A 108 4.35 -0.39 9.05
C GLN A 108 3.13 -0.22 8.13
N PRO A 109 1.92 -0.06 8.68
CA PRO A 109 0.74 0.21 7.87
C PRO A 109 0.75 1.66 7.34
N LYS A 110 0.58 1.79 6.03
CA LYS A 110 0.34 3.04 5.32
C LYS A 110 -1.07 3.05 4.75
N LEU A 111 -1.72 4.21 4.78
CA LEU A 111 -2.98 4.43 4.10
C LEU A 111 -2.74 4.65 2.61
N ILE A 112 -3.60 4.06 1.77
CA ILE A 112 -3.71 4.42 0.36
C ILE A 112 -4.84 5.44 0.28
N VAL A 113 -4.51 6.66 -0.10
CA VAL A 113 -5.44 7.79 -0.14
C VAL A 113 -5.59 8.29 -1.57
N ASP A 114 -6.83 8.51 -1.99
CA ASP A 114 -7.16 9.24 -3.21
C ASP A 114 -7.18 10.73 -2.86
N GLU A 115 -6.12 11.43 -3.25
CA GLU A 115 -5.93 12.87 -3.03
C GLU A 115 -6.50 13.65 -4.23
N PRO A 116 -7.62 14.38 -4.08
CA PRO A 116 -8.09 15.29 -5.11
C PRO A 116 -7.13 16.47 -5.22
N PHE A 117 -6.70 16.76 -6.44
CA PHE A 117 -5.86 17.93 -6.73
C PHE A 117 -6.60 18.99 -7.56
N LEU A 118 -7.83 18.71 -7.97
CA LEU A 118 -8.76 19.68 -8.56
C LEU A 118 -10.04 19.77 -7.73
N ALA A 119 -10.61 20.97 -7.65
CA ALA A 119 -11.95 21.21 -7.11
C ALA A 119 -12.77 21.88 -8.21
N THR A 120 -13.95 21.34 -8.44
CA THR A 120 -14.92 21.98 -9.33
C THR A 120 -15.92 22.75 -8.48
N SER A 121 -16.20 24.00 -8.85
CA SER A 121 -17.26 24.79 -8.24
C SER A 121 -18.62 24.10 -8.36
N SER A 122 -19.54 24.42 -7.46
CA SER A 122 -20.90 23.84 -7.41
C SER A 122 -21.70 24.07 -8.69
N ASP A 123 -21.35 25.08 -9.48
CA ASP A 123 -21.93 25.38 -10.79
C ASP A 123 -21.31 24.57 -11.94
N GLY A 124 -20.27 23.77 -11.69
CA GLY A 124 -19.59 22.94 -12.67
C GLY A 124 -18.70 23.71 -13.65
N LYS A 125 -18.56 25.03 -13.51
CA LYS A 125 -17.96 25.90 -14.54
C LYS A 125 -16.51 26.26 -14.27
N THR A 126 -16.13 26.33 -13.00
CA THR A 126 -14.76 26.67 -12.62
C THR A 126 -14.09 25.47 -11.99
N VAL A 127 -12.85 25.23 -12.41
CA VAL A 127 -11.98 24.18 -11.88
C VAL A 127 -10.77 24.87 -11.28
N GLN A 128 -10.52 24.63 -10.00
CA GLN A 128 -9.37 25.16 -9.26
C GLN A 128 -8.36 24.05 -9.01
N LEU A 129 -7.08 24.39 -9.11
CA LEU A 129 -5.97 23.51 -8.74
C LEU A 129 -5.73 23.63 -7.23
N LEU A 130 -5.86 22.53 -6.49
CA LEU A 130 -5.55 22.46 -5.05
C LEU A 130 -4.08 22.15 -4.81
N SER A 131 -3.50 21.31 -5.67
CA SER A 131 -2.09 20.90 -5.62
C SER A 131 -1.60 20.58 -7.03
N ASP A 132 -0.28 20.68 -7.27
CA ASP A 132 0.31 20.35 -8.57
C ASP A 132 0.57 18.84 -8.69
N PRO A 133 -0.13 18.11 -9.58
CA PRO A 133 0.09 16.68 -9.81
C PRO A 133 1.25 16.38 -10.77
N THR A 134 1.97 17.40 -11.28
CA THR A 134 3.08 17.19 -12.23
C THR A 134 4.09 16.18 -11.68
N GLY A 135 4.45 15.20 -12.51
CA GLY A 135 5.35 14.12 -12.11
C GLY A 135 4.68 12.97 -11.37
N LYS A 136 3.35 12.99 -11.19
CA LYS A 136 2.58 11.92 -10.53
C LYS A 136 1.69 11.19 -11.53
N THR A 137 1.33 9.95 -11.20
CA THR A 137 0.26 9.23 -11.90
C THR A 137 -1.08 9.59 -11.29
N ILE A 138 -2.01 9.99 -12.14
CA ILE A 138 -3.39 10.34 -11.76
C ILE A 138 -4.35 9.24 -12.20
N GLN A 139 -5.47 9.13 -11.48
CA GLN A 139 -6.61 8.32 -11.90
C GLN A 139 -7.82 9.22 -12.10
N TRP A 140 -8.61 8.92 -13.14
CA TRP A 140 -9.83 9.68 -13.41
C TRP A 140 -10.95 8.79 -13.88
N LYS A 141 -12.18 9.26 -13.70
CA LYS A 141 -13.38 8.61 -14.24
C LYS A 141 -14.04 9.48 -15.29
N ASP A 142 -14.41 8.89 -16.42
CA ASP A 142 -15.25 9.59 -17.40
C ASP A 142 -16.72 9.69 -16.94
N SER A 143 -17.56 10.35 -17.75
CA SER A 143 -18.99 10.47 -17.50
C SER A 143 -19.74 9.13 -17.47
N ALA A 144 -19.19 8.08 -18.09
CA ALA A 144 -19.75 6.72 -18.07
C ALA A 144 -19.27 5.90 -16.85
N GLY A 145 -18.33 6.43 -16.05
CA GLY A 145 -17.77 5.78 -14.87
C GLY A 145 -16.54 4.90 -15.13
N THR A 146 -16.03 4.87 -16.37
CA THR A 146 -14.81 4.14 -16.72
C THR A 146 -13.61 4.81 -16.08
N THR A 147 -12.77 4.04 -15.37
CA THR A 147 -11.55 4.54 -14.74
C THR A 147 -10.38 4.47 -15.72
N TYR A 148 -9.62 5.56 -15.81
CA TYR A 148 -8.39 5.68 -16.57
C TYR A 148 -7.24 6.04 -15.62
N SER A 149 -6.00 5.82 -16.05
CA SER A 149 -4.79 6.21 -15.33
C SER A 149 -3.73 6.71 -16.31
N GLY A 150 -2.98 7.74 -15.91
CA GLY A 150 -1.97 8.36 -16.78
C GLY A 150 -0.96 9.18 -15.99
N TYR A 151 0.24 9.35 -16.54
CA TYR A 151 1.30 10.16 -15.94
C TYR A 151 1.12 11.63 -16.32
N VAL A 152 1.20 12.54 -15.35
CA VAL A 152 1.10 13.98 -15.63
C VAL A 152 2.47 14.53 -16.03
N ALA A 153 2.61 14.86 -17.31
CA ALA A 153 3.82 15.46 -17.85
C ALA A 153 3.90 16.96 -17.53
N LYS A 154 2.75 17.66 -17.51
CA LYS A 154 2.71 19.12 -17.33
C LYS A 154 1.33 19.60 -16.89
N VAL A 155 1.28 20.62 -16.05
CA VAL A 155 0.07 21.41 -15.75
C VAL A 155 0.31 22.88 -16.07
N GLU A 156 -0.62 23.51 -16.79
CA GLU A 156 -0.57 24.94 -17.14
C GLU A 156 -1.94 25.61 -16.92
N ILE A 157 -1.94 26.88 -16.53
CA ILE A 157 -3.17 27.68 -16.51
C ILE A 157 -3.27 28.44 -17.82
N VAL A 158 -4.27 28.13 -18.63
CA VAL A 158 -4.54 28.80 -19.91
C VAL A 158 -5.90 29.49 -19.80
N ASN A 159 -5.92 30.81 -19.93
CA ASN A 159 -7.14 31.63 -19.78
C ASN A 159 -7.89 31.39 -18.46
N GLY A 160 -7.16 31.15 -17.36
CA GLY A 160 -7.75 30.89 -16.04
C GLY A 160 -8.29 29.48 -15.84
N VAL A 161 -8.12 28.58 -16.82
CA VAL A 161 -8.54 27.16 -16.73
C VAL A 161 -7.29 26.27 -16.67
N PRO A 162 -7.21 25.32 -15.72
CA PRO A 162 -6.12 24.35 -15.69
C PRO A 162 -6.20 23.41 -16.91
N GLN A 163 -5.09 23.28 -17.62
CA GLN A 163 -4.85 22.29 -18.66
C GLN A 163 -3.80 21.30 -18.18
N ILE A 164 -4.09 20.01 -18.32
CA ILE A 164 -3.23 18.92 -17.86
C ILE A 164 -2.79 18.13 -19.08
N THR A 165 -1.49 18.06 -19.31
CA THR A 165 -0.91 17.19 -20.33
C THR A 165 -0.56 15.86 -19.66
N VAL A 166 -1.17 14.79 -20.14
CA VAL A 166 -0.91 13.43 -19.68
C VAL A 166 -0.19 12.64 -20.75
N ASP A 167 0.78 11.84 -20.33
CA ASP A 167 1.26 10.70 -21.09
C ASP A 167 0.53 9.46 -20.55
N THR A 168 -0.42 8.97 -21.32
CA THR A 168 -1.30 7.87 -20.91
C THR A 168 -0.85 6.59 -21.60
N THR A 169 -0.21 5.66 -20.89
CA THR A 169 -0.12 4.27 -21.39
C THR A 169 -1.41 3.53 -21.02
N ALA A 170 -2.39 3.50 -21.92
CA ALA A 170 -3.60 2.70 -21.76
C ALA A 170 -3.31 1.24 -22.17
N MET A 171 -3.40 0.29 -21.24
CA MET A 171 -3.33 -1.14 -21.58
C MET A 171 -4.74 -1.60 -21.98
N ASP A 172 -4.93 -2.07 -23.21
CA ASP A 172 -6.22 -2.62 -23.64
C ASP A 172 -6.54 -3.97 -22.96
N SER A 173 -7.75 -4.49 -23.14
CA SER A 173 -8.17 -5.79 -22.58
C SER A 173 -7.35 -6.99 -23.07
N ASN A 174 -6.43 -6.79 -24.01
CA ASN A 174 -5.53 -7.80 -24.55
C ASN A 174 -4.07 -7.62 -24.08
N GLY A 175 -3.82 -6.64 -23.20
CA GLY A 175 -2.49 -6.38 -22.65
C GLY A 175 -1.61 -5.47 -23.50
N ASN A 176 -2.13 -4.81 -24.55
CA ASN A 176 -1.33 -3.91 -25.37
C ASN A 176 -1.34 -2.49 -24.81
N THR A 177 -0.16 -1.91 -24.64
CA THR A 177 -0.01 -0.51 -24.23
C THR A 177 -0.20 0.42 -25.42
N LYS A 178 -1.13 1.37 -25.32
CA LYS A 178 -1.28 2.52 -26.20
C LYS A 178 -0.88 3.77 -25.44
N THR A 179 0.23 4.38 -25.84
CA THR A 179 0.58 5.74 -25.43
C THR A 179 -0.38 6.73 -26.12
N VAL A 180 -1.17 7.43 -25.33
CA VAL A 180 -1.96 8.59 -25.74
C VAL A 180 -1.36 9.79 -25.01
N GLU A 181 -0.47 10.50 -25.68
CA GLU A 181 -0.02 11.81 -25.25
C GLU A 181 -1.06 12.84 -25.67
N GLY A 182 -1.56 13.65 -24.72
CA GLY A 182 -2.55 14.68 -25.04
C GLY A 182 -3.04 15.49 -23.84
N ILE A 183 -3.71 16.61 -24.14
CA ILE A 183 -4.38 17.43 -23.13
C ILE A 183 -5.63 16.69 -22.65
N LEU A 184 -5.75 16.50 -21.34
CA LEU A 184 -6.93 15.91 -20.71
C LEU A 184 -8.12 16.86 -20.79
N ASP A 185 -9.22 16.41 -21.39
CA ASP A 185 -10.49 17.16 -21.45
C ASP A 185 -11.24 17.07 -20.12
N LEU A 186 -11.03 18.07 -19.25
CA LEU A 186 -11.63 18.14 -17.91
C LEU A 186 -13.16 18.21 -17.92
N SER A 187 -13.80 18.59 -19.04
CA SER A 187 -15.27 18.65 -19.13
C SER A 187 -15.93 17.27 -19.11
N LYS A 188 -15.17 16.21 -19.44
CA LYS A 188 -15.65 14.82 -19.48
C LYS A 188 -15.24 14.02 -18.23
N VAL A 189 -14.46 14.63 -17.35
CA VAL A 189 -13.90 14.00 -16.16
C VAL A 189 -14.80 14.28 -14.96
N LYS A 190 -15.21 13.21 -14.27
CA LYS A 190 -16.07 13.31 -13.08
C LYS A 190 -15.26 13.41 -11.78
N ASN A 191 -14.11 12.75 -11.73
CA ASN A 191 -13.20 12.81 -10.59
C ASN A 191 -11.76 12.69 -11.08
N LEU A 192 -10.85 13.35 -10.38
CA LEU A 192 -9.43 13.40 -10.73
C LEU A 192 -8.59 13.38 -9.45
N VAL A 193 -7.86 12.28 -9.23
CA VAL A 193 -7.14 12.02 -7.98
C VAL A 193 -5.74 11.48 -8.22
N VAL A 194 -4.85 11.72 -7.27
CA VAL A 194 -3.55 11.04 -7.15
C VAL A 194 -3.67 9.97 -6.06
N LYS A 195 -3.12 8.78 -6.31
CA LYS A 195 -2.98 7.77 -5.26
C LYS A 195 -1.72 8.01 -4.45
N THR A 196 -1.89 8.39 -3.19
CA THR A 196 -0.79 8.70 -2.28
C THR A 196 -0.74 7.69 -1.14
N GLN A 197 0.46 7.24 -0.78
CA GLN A 197 0.68 6.45 0.43
C GLN A 197 1.00 7.39 1.59
N VAL A 198 0.23 7.30 2.66
CA VAL A 198 0.34 8.18 3.82
C VAL A 198 0.63 7.37 5.07
N ASP A 199 1.68 7.75 5.80
CA ASP A 199 2.03 7.11 7.08
C ASP A 199 0.97 7.41 8.14
N MET A 200 0.54 6.38 8.88
CA MET A 200 -0.48 6.52 9.92
C MET A 200 -0.15 7.59 10.96
N SER A 201 1.13 7.79 11.24
CA SER A 201 1.61 8.78 12.23
C SER A 201 1.43 10.24 11.80
N LYS A 202 1.27 10.50 10.50
CA LYS A 202 1.09 11.85 9.94
C LYS A 202 -0.38 12.21 9.71
N VAL A 203 -1.30 11.26 9.94
CA VAL A 203 -2.71 11.38 9.58
C VAL A 203 -3.51 12.02 10.71
N SER A 204 -4.30 13.02 10.35
CA SER A 204 -5.39 13.56 11.17
C SER A 204 -6.73 13.27 10.48
N THR A 205 -7.73 12.87 11.26
CA THR A 205 -9.09 12.61 10.73
C THR A 205 -9.83 13.93 10.56
N ILE A 206 -10.55 14.07 9.45
CA ILE A 206 -11.53 15.14 9.23
C ILE A 206 -12.91 14.50 9.46
N GLU A 207 -13.75 15.11 10.29
CA GLU A 207 -15.10 14.59 10.62
C GLU A 207 -15.99 14.37 9.39
#